data_AF-A0A8J4BQ14-F1
#
_entry.id   AF-A0A8J4BQ14-F1
#
_cell.length_a   1.000
_cell.length_b   1.000
_cell.length_c   1.000
_cell.angle_alpha   90.00
_cell.angle_beta   90.00
_cell.angle_gamma   90.00
#
_symmetry.space_group_name_H-M   'P 1'
#
loop_
_entity.id
_entity.type
_entity.pdbx_description
1 polymer ?
#
loop_
_entity_poly.entity_id
_entity_poly.type
_entity_poly.pdbx_seq_one_letter_code
_entity_poly.pdbx_strand_id
1 'polypeptide(L)'
;PQVADSEPRILSLDSSLASRHFLDKALTEGLMVVEFGARASGLEACLREGWCIRDYYVVTELPPAAATRLTDRVRQLRLLYPQQLLARATLHPTGRLPTLEPL
;
A
#
# COMPACT_ATOMS: atom_id res chain seq x y z
N PRO A 1 -3.10 12.07 29.51
CA PRO A 1 -2.67 10.75 29.00
C PRO A 1 -1.55 10.92 27.95
N GLN A 2 -0.32 10.64 28.35
CA GLN A 2 0.83 10.62 27.43
C GLN A 2 0.59 9.50 26.41
N VAL A 3 0.41 9.88 25.13
CA VAL A 3 0.38 8.91 24.04
C VAL A 3 1.79 8.37 23.94
N ALA A 4 1.96 7.09 24.29
CA ALA A 4 3.23 6.40 24.22
C ALA A 4 3.87 6.63 22.85
N ASP A 5 5.03 7.28 22.87
CA ASP A 5 5.92 7.42 21.73
C ASP A 5 6.38 6.01 21.36
N SER A 6 5.59 5.38 20.50
CA SER A 6 5.86 4.02 20.04
C SER A 6 7.00 4.15 19.04
N GLU A 7 8.16 3.59 19.38
CA GLU A 7 9.31 3.53 18.49
C GLU A 7 8.88 3.23 17.04
N PRO A 8 9.50 3.88 16.04
CA PRO A 8 9.16 3.64 14.64
C PRO A 8 9.35 2.15 14.35
N ARG A 9 8.23 1.42 14.19
CA ARG A 9 8.28 0.02 13.76
C ARG A 9 8.77 -0.01 12.31
N ILE A 10 10.01 -0.40 12.12
CA ILE A 10 10.56 -0.66 10.79
C ILE A 10 9.90 -1.93 10.26
N LEU A 11 9.14 -1.79 9.18
CA LEU A 11 8.61 -2.91 8.42
C LEU A 11 9.53 -3.15 7.22
N SER A 12 9.90 -4.40 7.00
CA SER A 12 10.68 -4.86 5.85
C SER A 12 9.86 -5.89 5.09
N LEU A 13 9.98 -5.90 3.77
CA LEU A 13 9.41 -6.96 2.93
C LEU A 13 10.41 -8.08 2.75
N ASP A 14 9.95 -9.31 2.90
CA ASP A 14 10.70 -10.50 2.52
C ASP A 14 10.01 -11.12 1.30
N SER A 15 10.73 -11.17 0.18
CA SER A 15 10.27 -11.74 -1.09
C SER A 15 10.94 -13.08 -1.41
N SER A 16 11.71 -13.66 -0.48
CA SER A 16 12.46 -14.91 -0.70
C SER A 16 11.57 -16.11 -1.07
N LEU A 17 10.33 -16.11 -0.62
CA LEU A 17 9.32 -17.14 -0.92
C LEU A 17 8.50 -16.85 -2.19
N ALA A 18 8.70 -15.69 -2.82
CA ALA A 18 7.97 -15.33 -4.03
C ALA A 18 8.46 -16.18 -5.21
N SER A 19 7.53 -16.71 -5.99
CA SER A 19 7.89 -17.44 -7.21
C SER A 19 8.51 -16.47 -8.22
N ARG A 20 9.44 -16.97 -9.06
CA ARG A 20 10.00 -16.18 -10.16
C ARG A 20 8.92 -15.60 -11.06
N HIS A 21 7.89 -16.39 -11.34
CA HIS A 21 6.74 -15.95 -12.13
C HIS A 21 6.03 -14.74 -11.49
N PHE A 22 5.85 -14.75 -10.17
CA PHE A 22 5.28 -13.61 -9.45
C PHE A 22 6.17 -12.36 -9.59
N LEU A 23 7.49 -12.51 -9.39
CA LEU A 23 8.42 -11.38 -9.46
C LEU A 23 8.45 -10.75 -10.86
N ASP A 24 8.50 -11.57 -11.92
CA ASP A 24 8.47 -11.08 -13.31
C ASP A 24 7.18 -10.30 -13.60
N LYS A 25 6.03 -10.80 -13.12
CA LYS A 25 4.74 -10.11 -13.21
C LYS A 25 4.70 -8.82 -12.39
N ALA A 26 5.20 -8.84 -11.16
CA ALA A 26 5.25 -7.67 -10.29
C ALA A 26 6.11 -6.54 -10.88
N LEU A 27 7.25 -6.88 -11.49
CA LEU A 27 8.14 -5.91 -12.14
C LEU A 27 7.52 -5.27 -13.39
N THR A 28 6.72 -6.03 -14.14
CA THR A 28 6.12 -5.56 -15.40
C THR A 28 4.78 -4.85 -15.21
N GLU A 29 3.94 -5.33 -14.29
CA GLU A 29 2.58 -4.83 -14.10
C GLU A 29 2.41 -3.94 -12.86
N GLY A 30 3.35 -4.00 -11.92
CA GLY A 30 3.26 -3.41 -10.59
C GLY A 30 2.49 -4.27 -9.59
N LEU A 31 2.70 -4.02 -8.30
CA LEU A 31 2.04 -4.72 -7.20
C LEU A 31 0.64 -4.19 -6.92
N MET A 32 -0.24 -5.09 -6.47
CA MET A 32 -1.43 -4.74 -5.72
C MET A 32 -1.12 -4.92 -4.23
N VAL A 33 -1.28 -3.86 -3.45
CA VAL A 33 -1.07 -3.88 -2.00
C VAL A 33 -2.42 -3.87 -1.30
N VAL A 34 -2.64 -4.86 -0.45
CA VAL A 34 -3.86 -4.98 0.36
C VAL A 34 -3.44 -4.98 1.81
N GLU A 35 -3.95 -4.04 2.60
CA GLU A 35 -3.62 -3.94 4.03
C GLU A 35 -4.86 -3.89 4.93
N PHE A 36 -4.64 -4.23 6.20
CA PHE A 36 -5.62 -4.10 7.26
C PHE A 36 -5.22 -2.94 8.17
N GLY A 37 -6.10 -1.94 8.31
CA GLY A 37 -5.84 -0.74 9.09
C GLY A 37 -5.51 0.51 8.26
N ALA A 38 -5.22 1.62 8.93
CA ALA A 38 -5.21 2.96 8.33
C ALA A 38 -3.82 3.62 8.28
N ARG A 39 -2.74 2.84 8.20
CA ARG A 39 -1.37 3.36 8.37
C ARG A 39 -0.54 3.41 7.09
N ALA A 40 -0.98 2.79 5.99
CA ALA A 40 -0.21 2.69 4.74
C ALA A 40 1.19 2.10 4.94
N SER A 41 1.40 1.30 5.99
CA SER A 41 2.75 0.88 6.38
C SER A 41 3.29 -0.22 5.46
N GLY A 42 2.41 -1.09 4.96
CA GLY A 42 2.79 -2.07 3.94
C GLY A 42 3.08 -1.38 2.60
N LEU A 43 2.25 -0.38 2.25
CA LEU A 43 2.48 0.44 1.06
C LEU A 43 3.84 1.14 1.10
N GLU A 44 4.17 1.79 2.22
CA GLU A 44 5.44 2.48 2.40
C GLU A 44 6.63 1.52 2.33
N ALA A 45 6.53 0.33 2.95
CA ALA A 45 7.58 -0.68 2.85
C ALA A 45 7.82 -1.09 1.39
N CYS A 46 6.77 -1.31 0.60
CA CYS A 46 6.93 -1.67 -0.82
C CYS A 46 7.64 -0.56 -1.61
N LEU A 47 7.26 0.70 -1.39
CA LEU A 47 7.87 1.84 -2.08
C LEU A 47 9.35 2.00 -1.72
N ARG A 48 9.70 1.83 -0.43
CA ARG A 48 11.09 1.87 0.04
C ARG A 48 11.96 0.78 -0.59
N GLU A 49 11.39 -0.41 -0.83
CA GLU A 49 12.07 -1.53 -1.50
C GLU A 49 12.08 -1.41 -3.03
N GLY A 50 11.61 -0.30 -3.60
CA GLY A 50 11.72 -0.04 -5.02
C GLY A 50 10.51 -0.47 -5.87
N TRP A 51 9.47 -1.04 -5.27
CA TRP A 51 8.35 -1.61 -6.02
C TRP A 51 7.42 -0.54 -6.60
N CYS A 52 7.02 -0.74 -7.85
CA CYS A 52 5.92 -0.01 -8.46
C CYS A 52 4.58 -0.55 -7.92
N ILE A 53 3.73 0.35 -7.43
CA ILE A 53 2.41 0.06 -6.89
C ILE A 53 1.37 0.46 -7.91
N ARG A 54 0.65 -0.55 -8.37
CA ARG A 54 -0.41 -0.39 -9.34
C ARG A 54 -1.73 -0.11 -8.67
N ASP A 55 -2.11 -0.89 -7.66
CA ASP A 55 -3.36 -0.73 -6.92
C ASP A 55 -3.10 -0.83 -5.41
N TYR A 56 -3.84 -0.08 -4.60
CA TYR A 56 -3.72 -0.10 -3.15
C TYR A 56 -5.11 -0.10 -2.50
N TYR A 57 -5.33 -1.04 -1.58
CA TYR A 57 -6.60 -1.27 -0.90
C TYR A 57 -6.44 -1.47 0.60
N VAL A 58 -7.42 -0.97 1.34
CA VAL A 58 -7.62 -1.21 2.78
C VAL A 58 -8.92 -1.97 2.96
N VAL A 59 -8.83 -3.16 3.58
CA VAL A 59 -9.94 -4.14 3.63
C VAL A 59 -11.02 -3.77 4.65
N THR A 60 -10.75 -2.84 5.55
CA THR A 60 -11.67 -2.48 6.64
C THR A 60 -12.39 -1.16 6.40
N GLU A 61 -13.67 -1.08 6.75
CA GLU A 61 -14.34 0.22 6.91
C GLU A 61 -13.61 1.02 7.99
N LEU A 62 -12.98 2.12 7.56
CA LEU A 62 -12.26 3.00 8.46
C LEU A 62 -13.22 4.07 9.00
N PRO A 63 -13.16 4.39 10.31
CA PRO A 63 -13.79 5.60 10.81
C PRO A 63 -13.36 6.83 9.99
N PRO A 64 -14.21 7.84 9.77
CA PRO A 64 -13.90 8.97 8.88
C PRO A 64 -12.55 9.64 9.18
N ALA A 65 -12.23 9.84 10.46
CA ALA A 65 -10.95 10.43 10.87
C ALA A 65 -9.73 9.57 10.48
N ALA A 66 -9.85 8.24 10.50
CA ALA A 66 -8.80 7.34 10.08
C ALA A 66 -8.66 7.30 8.55
N ALA A 67 -9.78 7.35 7.81
CA ALA A 67 -9.78 7.44 6.36
C ALA A 67 -9.12 8.74 5.85
N THR A 68 -9.37 9.88 6.51
CA THR A 68 -8.69 11.15 6.19
C THR A 68 -7.18 11.05 6.40
N ARG A 69 -6.74 10.55 7.57
CA ARG A 69 -5.30 10.36 7.86
C ARG A 69 -4.62 9.45 6.85
N LEU A 70 -5.30 8.36 6.48
CA LEU A 70 -4.79 7.45 5.47
C LEU A 70 -4.64 8.16 4.11
N THR A 71 -5.66 8.91 3.70
CA THR A 71 -5.65 9.65 2.43
C THR A 71 -4.51 10.66 2.37
N ASP A 72 -4.29 11.42 3.45
CA ASP A 72 -3.18 12.37 3.55
C ASP A 72 -1.83 11.65 3.52
N ARG A 73 -1.72 10.48 4.19
CA ARG A 73 -0.48 9.68 4.15
C ARG A 73 -0.19 9.14 2.75
N VAL A 74 -1.19 8.62 2.05
CA VAL A 74 -1.05 8.15 0.65
C VAL A 74 -0.65 9.30 -0.27
N ARG A 75 -1.22 10.50 -0.08
CA ARG A 75 -0.83 11.70 -0.84
C ARG A 75 0.64 12.07 -0.60
N GLN A 76 1.11 12.04 0.65
CA GLN A 76 2.52 12.27 0.97
C GLN A 76 3.43 11.23 0.30
N LEU A 77 3.08 9.94 0.37
CA LEU A 77 3.85 8.88 -0.28
C LEU A 77 3.91 9.08 -1.79
N ARG A 78 2.84 9.56 -2.44
CA ARG A 78 2.85 9.90 -3.87
C ARG A 78 3.84 11.01 -4.22
N LEU A 79 4.01 11.99 -3.33
CA LEU A 79 4.99 13.06 -3.53
C LEU A 79 6.44 12.55 -3.36
N LEU A 80 6.66 11.61 -2.45
CA LEU A 80 7.98 11.01 -2.20
C LEU A 80 8.39 9.99 -3.26
N TYR A 81 7.41 9.26 -3.81
CA TYR A 81 7.63 8.14 -4.74
C TYR A 81 6.79 8.29 -6.03
N PRO A 82 6.95 9.40 -6.79
CA PRO A 82 6.01 9.78 -7.86
C PRO A 82 6.01 8.82 -9.06
N GLN A 83 7.09 8.08 -9.28
CA GLN A 83 7.21 7.12 -10.38
C GLN A 83 6.75 5.71 -10.00
N GLN A 84 6.70 5.41 -8.70
CA GLN A 84 6.35 4.09 -8.19
C GLN A 84 4.87 3.99 -7.84
N LEU A 85 4.25 5.06 -7.32
CA LEU A 85 2.84 5.05 -6.94
C LEU A 85 1.96 5.56 -8.09
N LEU A 86 1.40 4.63 -8.87
CA LEU A 86 0.56 4.97 -10.02
C LEU A 86 -0.72 5.68 -9.60
N ALA A 87 -1.23 6.57 -10.46
CA ALA A 87 -2.39 7.40 -10.13
C ALA A 87 -3.61 6.58 -9.67
N ARG A 88 -3.84 5.41 -10.28
CA ARG A 88 -4.95 4.51 -9.94
C ARG A 88 -4.87 3.96 -8.50
N ALA A 89 -3.67 3.71 -7.97
CA ALA A 89 -3.47 3.24 -6.60
C ALA A 89 -3.96 4.26 -5.54
N THR A 90 -4.11 5.53 -5.94
CA THR A 90 -4.49 6.62 -5.03
C THR A 90 -5.94 7.06 -5.15
N LEU A 91 -6.71 6.50 -6.09
CA LEU A 91 -8.09 6.94 -6.35
C LEU A 91 -9.05 6.46 -5.26
N HIS A 92 -8.94 5.21 -4.82
CA HIS A 92 -9.90 4.60 -3.87
C HIS A 92 -9.22 3.61 -2.90
N PRO A 93 -8.41 4.10 -1.94
CA PRO A 93 -7.71 3.23 -1.00
C PRO A 93 -8.68 2.45 -0.09
N THR A 94 -9.87 2.99 0.18
CA THR A 94 -10.94 2.32 0.93
C THR A 94 -12.03 1.87 -0.05
N GLY A 95 -11.72 0.85 -0.84
CA GLY A 95 -12.63 0.29 -1.85
C GLY A 95 -12.85 -1.19 -1.62
N ARG A 96 -13.94 -1.74 -2.18
CA ARG A 96 -14.06 -3.19 -2.31
C ARG A 96 -12.90 -3.69 -3.17
N LEU A 97 -12.27 -4.77 -2.73
CA LEU A 97 -11.32 -5.49 -3.58
C LEU A 97 -12.02 -5.81 -4.90
N PRO A 98 -11.38 -5.56 -6.05
CA PRO A 98 -11.96 -5.92 -7.33
C PRO A 98 -12.21 -7.43 -7.29
N THR A 99 -13.45 -7.84 -7.49
CA THR A 99 -13.76 -9.22 -7.81
C THR A 99 -13.01 -9.53 -9.09
N LEU A 100 -12.04 -10.45 -9.03
CA LEU A 100 -11.43 -11.02 -10.22
C LEU A 100 -12.57 -11.67 -10.99
N GLU A 101 -13.10 -10.99 -12.01
CA GLU A 101 -13.87 -11.69 -13.03
C GLU A 101 -12.91 -12.68 -13.68
N PRO A 102 -13.29 -13.97 -13.77
CA PRO A 102 -12.44 -14.94 -14.45
C PRO A 102 -12.27 -14.50 -15.91
N LEU A 103 -11.01 -14.37 -16.34
CA LEU A 103 -10.62 -14.17 -17.74
C LEU A 103 -11.11 -15.31 -18.62
#